data_AF-A0A2B7ZF83-F1
#
_entry.id   AF-A0A2B7ZF83-F1
#
_cell.length_a   1.000
_cell.length_b   1.000
_cell.length_c   1.000
_cell.angle_alpha   90.00
_cell.angle_beta   90.00
_cell.angle_gamma   90.00
#
_symmetry.space_group_name_H-M   'P 1'
#
loop_
_entity.id
_entity.type
_entity.pdbx_description
1 polymer ?
#
loop_
_entity_poly.entity_id
_entity_poly.type
_entity_poly.pdbx_seq_one_letter_code
_entity_poly.pdbx_strand_id
1 'polypeptide(L)' 'MSVTRNILQAGDGVNRPVKGDEVTVSFNGYLYDANNKGSHCKGDWFKEMNRFKFTISVEQNEMKVFWA' A
#
# COMPACT_ATOMS: atom_id res chain seq x y z
N MET A 1 1.22 1.06 -12.81
CA MET A 1 2.05 0.20 -11.95
C MET A 1 1.10 -0.61 -11.08
N SER A 2 1.20 -1.94 -11.08
CA SER A 2 0.39 -2.78 -10.19
C SER A 2 0.97 -2.75 -8.77
N VAL A 3 0.14 -2.85 -7.75
CA VAL A 3 0.58 -2.96 -6.35
C VAL A 3 0.47 -4.43 -5.93
N THR A 4 1.58 -5.01 -5.49
CA THR A 4 1.62 -6.37 -4.94
C THR A 4 1.74 -6.34 -3.42
N ARG A 5 1.01 -7.22 -2.72
CA ARG A 5 1.03 -7.34 -1.26
C ARG A 5 1.66 -8.67 -0.84
N ASN A 6 2.71 -8.60 -0.02
CA ASN A 6 3.26 -9.75 0.70
C ASN A 6 2.95 -9.63 2.19
N ILE A 7 2.36 -10.67 2.78
CA ILE A 7 1.97 -10.69 4.20
C ILE A 7 3.19 -11.12 5.03
N LEU A 8 3.73 -10.21 5.84
CA LEU A 8 4.82 -10.53 6.78
C LEU A 8 4.30 -11.17 8.07
N GLN A 9 3.15 -10.69 8.55
CA GLN A 9 2.45 -11.22 9.71
C GLN A 9 0.95 -11.19 9.43
N ALA A 10 0.27 -12.30 9.72
CA ALA A 10 -1.18 -12.38 9.56
C ALA A 10 -1.89 -11.52 10.62
N GLY A 11 -2.99 -10.88 10.21
CA GLY A 11 -3.95 -10.29 11.13
C GLY A 11 -4.94 -11.34 11.65
N ASP A 12 -6.07 -10.89 12.20
CA ASP A 12 -7.14 -11.78 12.70
C ASP A 12 -7.85 -12.60 11.61
N GLY A 13 -7.67 -12.23 10.34
CA GLY A 13 -8.26 -12.91 9.18
C GLY A 13 -9.74 -12.59 8.93
N VAL A 14 -10.40 -11.92 9.88
CA VAL A 14 -11.84 -11.65 9.91
C VAL A 14 -12.13 -10.19 9.61
N ASN A 15 -11.50 -9.26 10.34
CA ASN A 15 -11.75 -7.84 10.17
C ASN A 15 -10.88 -7.32 9.01
N ARG A 16 -11.56 -6.92 7.94
CA ARG A 16 -10.93 -6.40 6.73
C ARG A 16 -11.51 -5.02 6.45
N PRO A 17 -10.66 -3.99 6.33
CA PRO A 17 -11.12 -2.67 5.97
C PRO A 17 -11.80 -2.65 4.59
N VAL A 18 -12.94 -1.96 4.48
CA VAL A 18 -13.70 -1.75 3.25
C VAL A 18 -13.76 -0.25 2.89
N LYS A 19 -14.26 0.05 1.68
CA LYS A 19 -14.43 1.44 1.23
C LYS A 19 -15.30 2.22 2.22
N GLY A 20 -14.83 3.39 2.64
CA GLY A 20 -15.50 4.27 3.60
C GLY A 20 -15.02 4.10 5.05
N ASP A 21 -14.27 3.05 5.37
CA ASP A 21 -13.74 2.86 6.73
C ASP A 21 -12.60 3.84 7.03
N GLU A 22 -12.58 4.37 8.25
CA GLU A 22 -11.37 4.99 8.81
C GLU A 22 -10.43 3.89 9.31
N VAL A 23 -9.20 3.90 8.82
CA VAL A 23 -8.15 2.99 9.28
C VAL A 23 -6.99 3.76 9.88
N THR A 24 -6.33 3.14 10.85
CA THR A 24 -5.06 3.60 11.41
C THR A 24 -3.94 2.67 10.93
N VAL A 25 -2.91 3.23 10.30
CA VAL A 25 -1.78 2.48 9.74
C VAL A 25 -0.46 3.08 10.20
N SER A 26 0.53 2.23 10.48
CA SER A 26 1.94 2.63 10.58
C SER A 26 2.69 2.05 9.39
N PHE A 27 3.54 2.85 8.74
CA PHE A 27 4.29 2.39 7.57
C PHE A 27 5.68 3.02 7.47
N ASN A 28 6.59 2.27 6.85
CA ASN A 28 7.93 2.71 6.47
C ASN A 28 8.06 2.57 4.95
N GLY A 29 8.28 3.69 4.26
CA GLY A 29 8.44 3.80 2.83
C GLY A 29 9.91 3.76 2.41
N TYR A 30 10.21 2.93 1.42
CA TYR A 30 11.53 2.77 0.82
C TYR A 30 11.41 2.87 -0.70
N LEU A 31 12.43 3.42 -1.36
CA LEU A 31 12.59 3.33 -2.80
C LEU A 31 12.88 1.87 -3.17
N TYR A 32 12.39 1.44 -4.33
CA TYR A 32 12.61 0.07 -4.80
C TYR A 32 14.06 -0.13 -5.24
N ASP A 33 14.71 -1.17 -4.72
CA ASP A 33 16.03 -1.63 -5.17
C ASP A 33 16.00 -3.14 -5.48
N ALA A 34 16.15 -3.48 -6.76
CA ALA A 34 16.13 -4.85 -7.26
C ALA A 34 17.31 -5.70 -6.75
N ASN A 35 18.39 -5.07 -6.29
CA ASN A 35 19.58 -5.76 -5.77
C ASN A 35 19.37 -6.21 -4.32
N ASN A 36 18.48 -5.56 -3.58
CA ASN A 36 18.24 -5.86 -2.16
C ASN A 36 17.14 -6.92 -1.94
N LYS A 37 17.23 -8.06 -2.64
CA LYS A 37 16.21 -9.12 -2.60
C LYS A 37 16.00 -9.70 -1.19
N GLY A 38 17.04 -9.73 -0.37
CA GLY A 38 16.98 -10.21 1.02
C GLY A 38 16.17 -9.31 1.96
N SER A 39 15.95 -8.04 1.58
CA SER A 39 15.18 -7.06 2.36
C SER A 39 13.89 -6.64 1.66
N HIS A 40 13.24 -7.57 0.95
CA HIS A 40 12.02 -7.30 0.17
C HIS A 40 12.18 -6.16 -0.86
N CYS A 41 13.37 -6.04 -1.45
CA CYS A 41 13.73 -4.97 -2.40
C CYS A 41 13.62 -3.55 -1.82
N LYS A 42 13.80 -3.41 -0.49
CA LYS A 42 13.90 -2.09 0.16
C LYS A 42 15.27 -1.47 -0.12
N GLY A 43 15.29 -0.42 -0.93
CA GLY A 43 16.43 0.48 -1.10
C GLY A 43 16.40 1.59 -0.06
N ASP A 44 16.62 2.82 -0.51
CA ASP A 44 16.72 3.98 0.36
C ASP A 44 15.40 4.29 1.08
N TRP A 45 15.48 4.53 2.38
CA TRP A 45 14.35 5.00 3.18
C TRP A 45 13.99 6.44 2.77
N PHE A 46 12.70 6.71 2.57
CA PHE A 46 12.24 8.07 2.23
C PHE A 46 11.18 8.62 3.18
N LYS A 47 10.44 7.76 3.91
CA LYS A 47 9.36 8.20 4.79
C LYS A 47 9.02 7.18 5.85
N GLU A 48 8.64 7.65 7.02
CA GLU A 48 8.00 6.86 8.07
C GLU A 48 6.79 7.63 8.61
N MET A 49 5.71 6.91 8.90
CA MET A 49 4.56 7.45 9.61
C MET A 49 4.07 6.45 10.63
N ASN A 50 3.82 6.93 11.84
CA ASN A 50 3.27 6.13 12.92
C ASN A 50 1.83 6.55 13.19
N ARG A 51 0.91 5.58 13.22
CA ARG A 51 -0.53 5.77 13.50
C ARG A 51 -1.19 6.84 12.63
N PHE A 52 -0.87 6.85 11.34
CA PHE A 52 -1.55 7.71 10.37
C PHE A 52 -2.99 7.22 10.16
N LYS A 53 -3.94 8.16 10.22
CA LYS A 53 -5.37 7.89 10.01
C LYS A 53 -5.81 8.38 8.64
N PHE A 54 -6.56 7.54 7.93
CA PHE A 54 -7.20 7.94 6.67
C PHE A 54 -8.45 7.11 6.40
N THR A 55 -9.34 7.66 5.59
CA THR A 55 -10.52 6.96 5.09
C THR A 55 -10.19 6.22 3.81
N ILE A 56 -10.54 4.94 3.72
CA ILE A 56 -10.31 4.15 2.51
C ILE A 56 -11.22 4.65 1.39
N SER A 57 -10.61 5.21 0.36
CA SER A 57 -11.25 5.51 -0.92
C SER A 57 -10.63 4.63 -2.01
N VAL A 58 -11.46 4.25 -2.99
CA VAL A 58 -10.99 3.64 -4.23
C VAL A 58 -11.23 4.69 -5.30
N GLU A 59 -10.16 5.33 -5.79
CA GLU A 59 -10.24 6.05 -7.07
C GLU A 59 -10.37 4.99 -8.16
N GLN A 60 -11.58 4.86 -8.72
CA GLN A 60 -11.75 4.16 -9.99
C GLN A 60 -11.04 5.01 -11.05
N ASN A 61 -9.85 4.58 -11.45
CA ASN A 61 -9.19 5.13 -12.62
C ASN A 61 -9.94 4.61 -13.86
N GLU A 62 -11.09 5.22 -14.19
CA GLU A 62 -11.81 4.93 -15.43
C GLU A 62 -10.94 5.38 -16.60
N MET A 63 -10.35 4.42 -17.30
CA MET A 63 -9.67 4.65 -18.57
C MET A 63 -10.76 5.01 -19.60
N LYS A 64 -11.07 6.30 -19.75
CA LYS A 64 -11.97 6.78 -20.80
C LYS A 64 -11.26 6.67 -22.15
N VAL A 65 -11.51 5.57 -22.85
CA VAL A 65 -11.11 5.41 -24.26
C VAL A 65 -12.10 6.24 -25.09
N PHE A 66 -11.65 7.42 -25.54
CA PHE A 66 -12.34 8.19 -26.56
C PHE A 66 -11.90 7.64 -27.93
N TRP A 67 -12.84 7.14 -28.73
CA TRP A 67 -12.60 6.90 -30.16
C TRP A 67 -12.90 8.19 -30.91
N ALA A 68 -11.98 8.59 -31.79
CA ALA A 68 -12.14 9.70 -32.73
C ALA A 68 -12.89 9.26 -33.99
#